data_AF-A0A3L7WPP2-F1
#
_entry.id   AF-A0A3L7WPP2-F1
#
_cell.length_a   1.000
_cell.length_b   1.000
_cell.length_c   1.000
_cell.angle_alpha   90.00
_cell.angle_beta   90.00
_cell.angle_gamma   90.00
#
_symmetry.space_group_name_H-M   'P 1'
#
loop_
_entity.id
_entity.type
_entity.pdbx_description
1 polymer ?
#
loop_
_entity_poly.entity_id
_entity_poly.type
_entity_poly.pdbx_seq_one_letter_code
_entity_poly.pdbx_strand_id
1 'polypeptide(L)'
;TFNTFVEQMAHRYEGKVRAYEIWNEQNLAVENGGTVSGVADYMDLLVGAARAIKAADPKAIVVSGALASTETNWPTVAMSDLRYYDGMFRDPRFAEVVDIVGVHPGAHSNPPESLWPDKPGPGPNFVTSREFYFRRVEDVRTLMLKHGLAAKPVWVTEFGWATQNTSQYYEYGNQITYEQQAEYLVRAIQYTHTHYRGWLTGMFVWNLNFAIPWTSEGNPLHEQASFGVLNGDWSPRPAYTALKNMPK
;
A
#
# COMPACT_ATOMS: atom_id res chain seq x y z
N THR A 1 -5.33 6.63 25.17
CA THR A 1 -5.51 7.23 23.82
C THR A 1 -4.75 6.39 22.81
N PHE A 2 -4.84 6.66 21.51
CA PHE A 2 -4.01 5.98 20.50
C PHE A 2 -2.50 6.16 20.80
N ASN A 3 -2.08 7.36 21.19
CA ASN A 3 -0.68 7.66 21.54
C ASN A 3 -0.15 6.74 22.66
N THR A 4 -0.92 6.55 23.74
CA THR A 4 -0.55 5.63 24.82
C THR A 4 -0.43 4.19 24.32
N PHE A 5 -1.32 3.76 23.44
CA PHE A 5 -1.26 2.41 22.88
C PHE A 5 0.02 2.17 22.08
N VAL A 6 0.34 3.08 21.14
CA VAL A 6 1.57 2.94 20.32
C VAL A 6 2.85 3.12 21.13
N GLU A 7 2.85 3.96 22.16
CA GLU A 7 3.96 4.09 23.11
C GLU A 7 4.24 2.77 23.83
N GLN A 8 3.20 2.13 24.36
CA GLN A 8 3.33 0.84 25.05
C GLN A 8 3.76 -0.27 24.09
N MET A 9 3.30 -0.26 22.84
CA MET A 9 3.80 -1.18 21.82
C MET A 9 5.28 -0.93 21.49
N ALA A 10 5.69 0.34 21.35
CA ALA A 10 7.07 0.72 21.11
C ALA A 10 7.99 0.24 22.24
N HIS A 11 7.62 0.53 23.50
CA HIS A 11 8.36 0.02 24.66
C HIS A 11 8.42 -1.50 24.72
N ARG A 12 7.30 -2.18 24.47
CA ARG A 12 7.25 -3.65 24.54
C ARG A 12 8.14 -4.32 23.49
N TYR A 13 8.27 -3.71 22.31
CA TYR A 13 8.97 -4.30 21.17
C TYR A 13 10.26 -3.56 20.78
N GLU A 14 10.79 -2.72 21.68
CA GLU A 14 12.06 -2.02 21.48
C GLU A 14 13.15 -3.00 21.05
N GLY A 15 13.85 -2.66 19.97
CA GLY A 15 14.90 -3.50 19.38
C GLY A 15 14.42 -4.77 18.65
N LYS A 16 13.11 -5.09 18.66
CA LYS A 16 12.51 -6.22 17.94
C LYS A 16 11.68 -5.77 16.74
N VAL A 17 10.87 -4.73 16.92
CA VAL A 17 10.12 -4.08 15.84
C VAL A 17 10.89 -2.84 15.42
N ARG A 18 11.19 -2.73 14.11
CA ARG A 18 12.03 -1.65 13.58
C ARG A 18 11.24 -0.47 13.07
N ALA A 19 9.99 -0.67 12.66
CA ALA A 19 9.16 0.33 12.04
C ALA A 19 7.71 0.20 12.49
N TYR A 20 7.04 1.34 12.59
CA TYR A 20 5.64 1.47 12.93
C TYR A 20 4.96 2.30 11.84
N GLU A 21 4.05 1.68 11.10
CA GLU A 21 3.14 2.41 10.21
C GLU A 21 1.96 2.93 11.02
N ILE A 22 1.65 4.21 10.84
CA ILE A 22 0.61 4.87 11.62
C ILE A 22 -0.66 4.97 10.79
N TRP A 23 -1.61 4.10 11.13
CA TRP A 23 -2.88 3.92 10.43
C TRP A 23 -2.73 3.23 9.06
N ASN A 24 -3.86 2.92 8.44
CA ASN A 24 -3.95 2.32 7.11
C ASN A 24 -5.06 3.02 6.32
N GLU A 25 -4.76 3.42 5.09
CA GLU A 25 -5.74 3.92 4.10
C GLU A 25 -6.74 4.94 4.67
N GLN A 26 -6.24 5.93 5.42
CA GLN A 26 -7.02 7.01 6.04
C GLN A 26 -7.89 7.80 5.04
N ASN A 27 -7.60 7.68 3.74
CA ASN A 27 -8.38 8.30 2.68
C ASN A 27 -9.61 7.48 2.25
N LEU A 28 -9.85 6.29 2.80
CA LEU A 28 -11.07 5.49 2.57
C LEU A 28 -12.06 5.63 3.72
N ALA A 29 -13.35 5.75 3.40
CA ALA A 29 -14.38 5.85 4.42
C ALA A 29 -14.55 4.56 5.24
N VAL A 30 -14.38 3.39 4.59
CA VAL A 30 -14.53 2.08 5.24
C VAL A 30 -13.53 1.88 6.38
N GLU A 31 -12.31 2.40 6.24
CA GLU A 31 -11.25 2.33 7.25
C GLU A 31 -11.44 3.32 8.41
N ASN A 32 -12.42 4.22 8.31
CA ASN A 32 -12.59 5.35 9.23
C ASN A 32 -14.03 5.46 9.77
N GLY A 33 -14.72 4.32 9.90
CA GLY A 33 -16.06 4.27 10.50
C GLY A 33 -17.17 4.81 9.59
N GLY A 34 -16.99 4.75 8.27
CA GLY A 34 -17.98 5.14 7.26
C GLY A 34 -17.84 6.57 6.75
N THR A 35 -16.86 7.34 7.23
CA THR A 35 -16.52 8.67 6.70
C THR A 35 -15.01 8.82 6.63
N VAL A 36 -14.50 9.37 5.53
CA VAL A 36 -13.07 9.63 5.33
C VAL A 36 -12.53 10.51 6.48
N SER A 37 -11.39 10.11 7.05
CA SER A 37 -10.70 10.90 8.06
C SER A 37 -10.14 12.17 7.44
N GLY A 38 -10.39 13.34 8.04
CA GLY A 38 -9.83 14.60 7.57
C GLY A 38 -8.31 14.59 7.63
N VAL A 39 -7.65 15.26 6.67
CA VAL A 39 -6.17 15.35 6.65
C VAL A 39 -5.62 15.90 7.97
N ALA A 40 -6.27 16.91 8.55
CA ALA A 40 -5.85 17.49 9.83
C ALA A 40 -5.97 16.50 10.99
N ASP A 41 -7.07 15.74 11.05
CA ASP A 41 -7.32 14.74 12.09
C ASP A 41 -6.27 13.61 12.03
N TYR A 42 -5.97 13.13 10.82
CA TYR A 42 -4.90 12.16 10.62
C TYR A 42 -3.52 12.75 10.94
N MET A 43 -3.22 13.99 10.59
CA MET A 43 -1.94 14.63 10.94
C MET A 43 -1.76 14.75 12.46
N ASP A 44 -2.83 15.04 13.21
CA ASP A 44 -2.77 15.09 14.68
C ASP A 44 -2.55 13.69 15.28
N LEU A 45 -3.20 12.66 14.74
CA LEU A 45 -2.96 11.25 15.09
C LEU A 45 -1.50 10.86 14.81
N LEU A 46 -1.01 11.13 13.60
CA LEU A 46 0.34 10.80 13.13
C LEU A 46 1.41 11.46 13.99
N VAL A 47 1.31 12.77 14.22
CA VAL A 47 2.29 13.53 15.01
C VAL A 47 2.29 13.05 16.47
N GLY A 48 1.11 12.83 17.06
CA GLY A 48 0.98 12.33 18.42
C GLY A 48 1.61 10.94 18.59
N ALA A 49 1.30 10.03 17.68
CA ALA A 49 1.82 8.67 17.66
C ALA A 49 3.33 8.64 17.46
N ALA A 50 3.84 9.37 16.46
CA ALA A 50 5.27 9.42 16.15
C ALA A 50 6.09 9.92 17.33
N ARG A 51 5.65 10.98 18.01
CA ARG A 51 6.34 11.52 19.20
C ARG A 51 6.34 10.51 20.35
N ALA A 52 5.21 9.83 20.57
CA ALA A 52 5.10 8.83 21.62
C ALA A 52 5.99 7.61 21.34
N ILE A 53 6.03 7.14 20.09
CA ILE A 53 6.92 6.05 19.65
C ILE A 53 8.38 6.46 19.83
N LYS A 54 8.79 7.64 19.36
CA LYS A 54 10.19 8.10 19.48
C LYS A 54 10.62 8.34 20.93
N ALA A 55 9.70 8.68 21.83
CA ALA A 55 9.99 8.78 23.26
C ALA A 55 10.27 7.40 23.88
N ALA A 56 9.55 6.36 23.45
CA ALA A 56 9.70 5.00 23.92
C ALA A 56 10.88 4.23 23.27
N ASP A 57 11.06 4.38 21.96
CA ASP A 57 12.17 3.82 21.17
C ASP A 57 12.68 4.89 20.18
N PRO A 58 13.77 5.61 20.53
CA PRO A 58 14.35 6.64 19.66
C PRO A 58 14.87 6.13 18.31
N LYS A 59 15.08 4.81 18.15
CA LYS A 59 15.59 4.19 16.91
C LYS A 59 14.47 3.63 16.03
N ALA A 60 13.22 3.61 16.52
CA ALA A 60 12.07 3.16 15.75
C ALA A 60 11.87 4.05 14.52
N ILE A 61 11.56 3.44 13.38
CA ILE A 61 11.19 4.13 12.14
C ILE A 61 9.70 4.41 12.17
N VAL A 62 9.29 5.65 11.88
CA VAL A 62 7.89 6.02 11.71
C VAL A 62 7.55 6.07 10.22
N VAL A 63 6.61 5.23 9.80
CA VAL A 63 6.06 5.21 8.44
C VAL A 63 4.70 5.91 8.49
N SER A 64 4.45 6.86 7.58
CA SER A 64 3.10 7.40 7.44
C SER A 64 2.16 6.31 6.95
N GLY A 65 0.94 6.23 7.48
CA GLY A 65 -0.13 5.42 6.91
C GLY A 65 -0.25 5.62 5.41
N ALA A 66 -0.17 4.51 4.69
CA ALA A 66 -0.23 4.48 3.25
C ALA A 66 -1.66 4.74 2.78
N LEU A 67 -1.80 5.51 1.70
CA LEU A 67 -3.10 5.80 1.11
C LEU A 67 -3.44 4.80 0.02
N ALA A 68 -4.70 4.38 -0.01
CA ALA A 68 -5.29 3.63 -1.12
C ALA A 68 -5.29 4.49 -2.37
N SER A 69 -4.89 3.94 -3.51
CA SER A 69 -4.94 4.68 -4.77
C SER A 69 -6.38 4.95 -5.19
N THR A 70 -6.76 6.23 -5.21
CA THR A 70 -8.10 6.66 -5.64
C THR A 70 -8.10 8.09 -6.17
N GLU A 71 -8.99 8.39 -7.11
CA GLU A 71 -9.27 9.75 -7.61
C GLU A 71 -10.66 10.25 -7.18
N THR A 72 -11.37 9.49 -6.33
CA THR A 72 -12.70 9.83 -5.81
C THR A 72 -12.62 10.90 -4.71
N ASN A 73 -13.66 11.74 -4.58
CA ASN A 73 -13.74 12.79 -3.55
C ASN A 73 -15.12 12.85 -2.87
N TRP A 74 -15.63 11.70 -2.45
CA TRP A 74 -16.90 11.56 -1.73
C TRP A 74 -16.61 11.14 -0.28
N PRO A 75 -16.97 11.95 0.74
CA PRO A 75 -16.62 11.67 2.13
C PRO A 75 -17.07 10.31 2.67
N THR A 76 -18.14 9.73 2.11
CA THR A 76 -18.66 8.40 2.50
C THR A 76 -18.05 7.25 1.69
N VAL A 77 -17.10 7.53 0.79
CA VAL A 77 -16.42 6.55 -0.05
C VAL A 77 -14.91 6.70 0.09
N ALA A 78 -14.36 7.79 -0.43
CA ALA A 78 -12.93 8.06 -0.44
C ALA A 78 -12.59 9.53 -0.74
N MET A 79 -11.38 9.94 -0.36
CA MET A 79 -10.71 11.15 -0.85
C MET A 79 -9.51 10.75 -1.72
N SER A 80 -9.25 11.53 -2.77
CA SER A 80 -8.17 11.24 -3.69
C SER A 80 -6.84 11.17 -2.96
N ASP A 81 -6.06 10.13 -3.24
CA ASP A 81 -4.75 9.88 -2.66
C ASP A 81 -3.82 11.10 -2.80
N LEU A 82 -3.71 11.66 -4.01
CA LEU A 82 -2.85 12.82 -4.26
C LEU A 82 -3.34 14.07 -3.55
N ARG A 83 -4.66 14.28 -3.45
CA ARG A 83 -5.20 15.43 -2.69
C ARG A 83 -4.90 15.29 -1.20
N TYR A 84 -5.01 14.07 -0.67
CA TYR A 84 -4.74 13.79 0.73
C TYR A 84 -3.24 13.91 1.04
N TYR A 85 -2.36 13.32 0.22
CA TYR A 85 -0.90 13.52 0.32
C TYR A 85 -0.51 15.00 0.22
N ASP A 86 -1.11 15.75 -0.71
CA ASP A 86 -0.84 17.19 -0.88
C ASP A 86 -1.23 17.98 0.38
N GLY A 87 -2.28 17.57 1.08
CA GLY A 87 -2.64 18.10 2.39
C GLY A 87 -1.63 17.70 3.48
N MET A 88 -1.25 16.42 3.56
CA MET A 88 -0.26 15.92 4.54
C MET A 88 1.09 16.65 4.38
N PHE A 89 1.58 16.77 3.16
CA PHE A 89 2.89 17.36 2.87
C PHE A 89 2.95 18.88 3.08
N ARG A 90 1.80 19.57 3.07
CA ARG A 90 1.70 20.99 3.45
C ARG A 90 1.80 21.23 4.94
N ASP A 91 1.49 20.23 5.76
CA ASP A 91 1.63 20.35 7.21
C ASP A 91 3.12 20.35 7.57
N PRO A 92 3.65 21.44 8.16
CA PRO A 92 5.07 21.56 8.44
C PRO A 92 5.59 20.47 9.40
N ARG A 93 4.70 19.88 10.21
CA ARG A 93 5.04 18.81 11.17
C ARG A 93 5.35 17.50 10.47
N PHE A 94 4.84 17.27 9.25
CA PHE A 94 4.98 16.00 8.55
C PHE A 94 6.44 15.59 8.36
N ALA A 95 7.26 16.50 7.84
CA ALA A 95 8.67 16.23 7.56
C ALA A 95 9.50 15.96 8.83
N GLU A 96 9.07 16.49 9.98
CA GLU A 96 9.73 16.33 11.27
C GLU A 96 9.49 14.94 11.88
N VAL A 97 8.28 14.40 11.71
CA VAL A 97 7.85 13.19 12.44
C VAL A 97 7.89 11.90 11.61
N VAL A 98 7.88 12.01 10.29
CA VAL A 98 7.85 10.85 9.38
C VAL A 98 9.24 10.53 8.88
N ASP A 99 9.69 9.29 9.06
CA ASP A 99 10.94 8.80 8.49
C ASP A 99 10.74 8.29 7.06
N ILE A 100 9.60 7.66 6.78
CA ILE A 100 9.28 7.00 5.49
C ILE A 100 7.84 7.29 5.08
N VAL A 101 7.61 7.60 3.80
CA VAL A 101 6.26 7.75 3.26
C VAL A 101 5.74 6.38 2.81
N GLY A 102 4.65 5.91 3.44
CA GLY A 102 3.91 4.73 3.01
C GLY A 102 3.03 5.01 1.79
N VAL A 103 2.91 4.06 0.86
CA VAL A 103 2.09 4.17 -0.36
C VAL A 103 1.49 2.81 -0.74
N HIS A 104 0.19 2.77 -1.06
CA HIS A 104 -0.44 1.61 -1.71
C HIS A 104 -0.74 1.97 -3.17
N PRO A 105 0.16 1.64 -4.12
CA PRO A 105 -0.14 1.85 -5.52
C PRO A 105 -1.29 0.92 -5.92
N GLY A 106 -2.21 1.44 -6.73
CA GLY A 106 -3.15 0.58 -7.42
C GLY A 106 -2.42 -0.36 -8.36
N ALA A 107 -3.13 -1.32 -8.96
CA ALA A 107 -2.59 -2.10 -10.07
C ALA A 107 -3.72 -2.73 -10.89
N HIS A 108 -4.82 -3.08 -10.22
CA HIS A 108 -6.01 -3.67 -10.82
C HIS A 108 -5.62 -4.84 -11.73
N SER A 109 -5.97 -4.81 -13.02
CA SER A 109 -5.58 -5.83 -14.01
C SER A 109 -4.42 -5.40 -14.93
N ASN A 110 -3.70 -4.33 -14.57
CA ASN A 110 -2.70 -3.72 -15.44
C ASN A 110 -1.28 -4.26 -15.19
N PRO A 111 -0.47 -4.55 -16.23
CA PRO A 111 0.95 -4.87 -16.07
C PRO A 111 1.72 -3.78 -15.29
N PRO A 112 2.79 -4.12 -14.55
CA PRO A 112 3.50 -3.12 -13.73
C PRO A 112 4.17 -1.98 -14.51
N GLU A 113 4.49 -2.16 -15.79
CA GLU A 113 5.14 -1.13 -16.62
C GLU A 113 4.15 -0.25 -17.39
N SER A 114 2.86 -0.60 -17.39
CA SER A 114 1.82 0.20 -18.05
C SER A 114 1.44 1.40 -17.18
N LEU A 115 0.98 2.45 -17.86
CA LEU A 115 0.52 3.69 -17.24
C LEU A 115 -0.29 4.50 -18.24
N TRP A 116 -1.50 4.90 -17.86
CA TRP A 116 -2.33 5.79 -18.66
C TRP A 116 -1.81 7.25 -18.63
N PRO A 117 -1.94 8.03 -19.71
CA PRO A 117 -2.47 7.66 -21.04
C PRO A 117 -1.44 7.05 -22.00
N ASP A 118 -0.15 7.10 -21.67
CA ASP A 118 0.93 6.82 -22.62
C ASP A 118 0.99 5.34 -23.05
N LYS A 119 0.79 4.42 -22.11
CA LYS A 119 0.82 2.96 -22.33
C LYS A 119 -0.24 2.31 -21.45
N PRO A 120 -1.54 2.42 -21.75
CA PRO A 120 -2.58 1.80 -20.94
C PRO A 120 -2.46 0.26 -20.96
N GLY A 121 -3.01 -0.40 -19.95
CA GLY A 121 -3.08 -1.86 -19.92
C GLY A 121 -4.06 -2.42 -20.96
N PRO A 122 -4.09 -3.76 -21.11
CA PRO A 122 -4.86 -4.43 -22.17
C PRO A 122 -6.39 -4.34 -22.01
N GLY A 123 -6.89 -3.96 -20.83
CA GLY A 123 -8.33 -3.78 -20.59
C GLY A 123 -9.12 -5.09 -20.50
N PRO A 124 -10.47 -5.03 -20.46
CA PRO A 124 -11.31 -3.93 -20.99
C PRO A 124 -11.62 -2.77 -20.02
N ASN A 125 -11.53 -2.97 -18.71
CA ASN A 125 -11.88 -1.99 -17.68
C ASN A 125 -10.67 -1.59 -16.83
N PHE A 126 -10.78 -0.53 -16.03
CA PHE A 126 -9.71 -0.06 -15.14
C PHE A 126 -8.42 0.37 -15.88
N VAL A 127 -8.57 1.00 -17.06
CA VAL A 127 -7.43 1.40 -17.91
C VAL A 127 -7.35 2.90 -18.20
N THR A 128 -8.34 3.70 -17.77
CA THR A 128 -8.49 5.12 -18.17
C THR A 128 -8.19 6.13 -17.07
N SER A 129 -7.62 5.70 -15.95
CA SER A 129 -7.11 6.58 -14.88
C SER A 129 -5.81 6.01 -14.31
N ARG A 130 -4.91 6.87 -13.86
CA ARG A 130 -3.63 6.50 -13.23
C ARG A 130 -3.82 5.79 -11.89
N GLU A 131 -4.97 5.94 -11.23
CA GLU A 131 -5.28 5.23 -9.97
C GLU A 131 -5.25 3.70 -10.14
N PHE A 132 -5.45 3.20 -11.35
CA PHE A 132 -5.50 1.78 -11.63
C PHE A 132 -4.13 1.14 -11.90
N TYR A 133 -3.01 1.85 -11.73
CA TYR A 133 -1.69 1.39 -12.18
C TYR A 133 -0.66 1.38 -11.06
N PHE A 134 0.21 0.37 -11.07
CA PHE A 134 1.33 0.24 -10.14
C PHE A 134 2.24 1.48 -10.15
N ARG A 135 2.41 2.08 -11.34
CA ARG A 135 3.20 3.29 -11.55
C ARG A 135 2.57 4.56 -10.98
N ARG A 136 1.40 4.49 -10.32
CA ARG A 136 0.84 5.60 -9.53
C ARG A 136 1.84 6.14 -8.49
N VAL A 137 2.73 5.29 -8.00
CA VAL A 137 3.83 5.71 -7.11
C VAL A 137 4.70 6.84 -7.69
N GLU A 138 4.81 6.96 -9.02
CA GLU A 138 5.51 8.06 -9.70
C GLU A 138 4.81 9.42 -9.48
N ASP A 139 3.48 9.44 -9.38
CA ASP A 139 2.72 10.67 -9.12
C ASP A 139 2.91 11.14 -7.68
N VAL A 140 2.88 10.20 -6.74
CA VAL A 140 3.19 10.47 -5.33
C VAL A 140 4.61 11.01 -5.21
N ARG A 141 5.57 10.40 -5.91
CA ARG A 141 6.96 10.89 -5.94
C ARG A 141 7.06 12.30 -6.51
N THR A 142 6.37 12.58 -7.61
CA THR A 142 6.32 13.93 -8.21
C THR A 142 5.79 14.96 -7.22
N LEU A 143 4.74 14.60 -6.47
CA LEU A 143 4.17 15.44 -5.43
C LEU A 143 5.14 15.65 -4.26
N MET A 144 5.85 14.61 -3.81
CA MET A 144 6.90 14.74 -2.79
C MET A 144 7.99 15.72 -3.22
N LEU A 145 8.44 15.67 -4.48
CA LEU A 145 9.45 16.60 -5.00
C LEU A 145 8.96 18.05 -4.95
N LYS A 146 7.69 18.30 -5.30
CA LYS A 146 7.06 19.63 -5.23
C LYS A 146 7.05 20.21 -3.80
N HIS A 147 6.93 19.35 -2.79
CA HIS A 147 6.91 19.73 -1.37
C HIS A 147 8.29 19.68 -0.70
N GLY A 148 9.38 19.52 -1.46
CA GLY A 148 10.73 19.49 -0.91
C GLY A 148 11.08 18.21 -0.14
N LEU A 149 10.28 17.14 -0.30
CA LEU A 149 10.46 15.84 0.37
C LEU A 149 11.33 14.86 -0.43
N ALA A 150 12.19 15.36 -1.33
CA ALA A 150 13.01 14.54 -2.22
C ALA A 150 13.89 13.52 -1.48
N ALA A 151 14.36 13.88 -0.28
CA ALA A 151 15.22 13.04 0.55
C ALA A 151 14.47 11.98 1.38
N LYS A 152 13.14 12.08 1.49
CA LYS A 152 12.36 11.09 2.24
C LYS A 152 12.19 9.82 1.37
N PRO A 153 12.52 8.64 1.90
CA PRO A 153 12.28 7.38 1.20
C PRO A 153 10.78 7.05 1.17
N VAL A 154 10.42 6.17 0.25
CA VAL A 154 9.08 5.61 0.08
C VAL A 154 9.11 4.11 0.34
N TRP A 155 8.12 3.63 1.09
CA TRP A 155 7.79 2.21 1.16
C TRP A 155 6.44 1.97 0.50
N VAL A 156 6.39 0.94 -0.34
CA VAL A 156 5.12 0.36 -0.81
C VAL A 156 4.73 -0.73 0.17
N THR A 157 3.90 -0.39 1.14
CA THR A 157 3.55 -1.28 2.28
C THR A 157 2.51 -2.33 1.92
N GLU A 158 1.82 -2.17 0.80
CA GLU A 158 1.05 -3.20 0.12
C GLU A 158 1.13 -3.04 -1.40
N PHE A 159 1.35 -4.14 -2.12
CA PHE A 159 1.08 -4.23 -3.55
C PHE A 159 0.78 -5.67 -3.97
N GLY A 160 0.00 -5.82 -5.04
CA GLY A 160 -0.27 -7.12 -5.63
C GLY A 160 -1.30 -7.05 -6.75
N TRP A 161 -1.59 -8.23 -7.29
CA TRP A 161 -2.65 -8.43 -8.28
C TRP A 161 -3.61 -9.48 -7.77
N ALA A 162 -4.90 -9.14 -7.71
CA ALA A 162 -5.95 -10.10 -7.42
C ALA A 162 -6.05 -11.12 -8.56
N THR A 163 -6.34 -12.36 -8.22
CA THR A 163 -6.74 -13.40 -9.17
C THR A 163 -8.26 -13.60 -9.09
N GLN A 164 -8.77 -14.72 -9.61
CA GLN A 164 -10.19 -15.00 -9.62
C GLN A 164 -10.82 -14.92 -8.22
N ASN A 165 -11.93 -14.17 -8.10
CA ASN A 165 -12.66 -13.93 -6.86
C ASN A 165 -14.13 -13.56 -7.13
N THR A 166 -14.94 -13.50 -6.05
CA THR A 166 -16.36 -13.14 -6.10
C THR A 166 -16.72 -11.94 -5.21
N SER A 167 -15.73 -11.21 -4.68
CA SER A 167 -15.98 -10.03 -3.85
C SER A 167 -16.42 -8.85 -4.72
N GLN A 168 -17.43 -8.13 -4.23
CA GLN A 168 -17.92 -6.92 -4.88
C GLN A 168 -16.79 -5.87 -4.99
N TYR A 169 -16.68 -5.20 -6.14
CA TYR A 169 -15.66 -4.19 -6.48
C TYR A 169 -14.25 -4.73 -6.76
N TYR A 170 -14.04 -6.05 -6.69
CA TYR A 170 -12.77 -6.71 -6.98
C TYR A 170 -12.81 -7.55 -8.26
N GLU A 171 -13.82 -7.32 -9.12
CA GLU A 171 -14.06 -8.09 -10.34
C GLU A 171 -12.91 -7.95 -11.36
N TYR A 172 -12.07 -6.91 -11.23
CA TYR A 172 -10.85 -6.76 -12.03
C TYR A 172 -9.88 -7.93 -11.86
N GLY A 173 -9.84 -8.58 -10.69
CA GLY A 173 -8.99 -9.74 -10.43
C GLY A 173 -9.32 -10.93 -11.33
N ASN A 174 -10.57 -11.02 -11.82
CA ASN A 174 -11.01 -12.07 -12.74
C ASN A 174 -10.38 -11.97 -14.16
N GLN A 175 -9.57 -10.93 -14.41
CA GLN A 175 -8.81 -10.77 -15.65
C GLN A 175 -7.37 -11.31 -15.55
N ILE A 176 -6.97 -11.79 -14.37
CA ILE A 176 -5.59 -12.19 -14.06
C ILE A 176 -5.53 -13.66 -13.67
N THR A 177 -4.74 -14.45 -14.38
CA THR A 177 -4.42 -15.83 -14.00
C THR A 177 -3.38 -15.90 -12.89
N TYR A 178 -3.21 -17.06 -12.25
CA TYR A 178 -2.15 -17.26 -11.26
C TYR A 178 -0.73 -17.07 -11.84
N GLU A 179 -0.52 -17.44 -13.11
CA GLU A 179 0.73 -17.24 -13.82
C GLU A 179 0.99 -15.74 -14.06
N GLN A 180 -0.03 -15.01 -14.51
CA GLN A 180 0.08 -13.56 -14.69
C GLN A 180 0.34 -12.82 -13.38
N GLN A 181 -0.32 -13.23 -12.29
CA GLN A 181 -0.03 -12.71 -10.95
C GLN A 181 1.46 -12.91 -10.59
N ALA A 182 1.99 -14.12 -10.83
CA ALA A 182 3.39 -14.43 -10.57
C ALA A 182 4.35 -13.55 -11.39
N GLU A 183 4.09 -13.42 -12.69
CA GLU A 183 4.88 -12.59 -13.60
C GLU A 183 4.86 -11.12 -13.20
N TYR A 184 3.67 -10.56 -12.91
CA TYR A 184 3.51 -9.16 -12.57
C TYR A 184 4.17 -8.82 -11.24
N LEU A 185 4.08 -9.68 -10.22
CA LEU A 185 4.77 -9.47 -8.94
C LEU A 185 6.29 -9.39 -9.12
N VAL A 186 6.89 -10.35 -9.86
CA VAL A 186 8.34 -10.34 -10.13
C VAL A 186 8.74 -9.10 -10.95
N ARG A 187 7.99 -8.78 -12.00
CA ARG A 187 8.26 -7.62 -12.87
C ARG A 187 8.12 -6.30 -12.12
N ALA A 188 7.17 -6.16 -11.20
CA ALA A 188 7.02 -4.96 -10.38
C ALA A 188 8.25 -4.71 -9.50
N ILE A 189 8.77 -5.77 -8.86
CA ILE A 189 9.98 -5.67 -8.02
C ILE A 189 11.20 -5.33 -8.89
N GLN A 190 11.36 -5.98 -10.04
CA GLN A 190 12.46 -5.71 -10.98
C GLN A 190 12.39 -4.28 -11.55
N TYR A 191 11.19 -3.82 -11.88
CA TYR A 191 10.94 -2.46 -12.36
C TYR A 191 11.34 -1.45 -11.29
N THR A 192 10.89 -1.65 -10.03
CA THR A 192 11.28 -0.81 -8.89
C THR A 192 12.79 -0.79 -8.69
N HIS A 193 13.45 -1.95 -8.69
CA HIS A 193 14.91 -2.02 -8.53
C HIS A 193 15.65 -1.26 -9.66
N THR A 194 15.13 -1.34 -10.89
CA THR A 194 15.74 -0.69 -12.05
C THR A 194 15.52 0.83 -12.05
N HIS A 195 14.29 1.27 -11.77
CA HIS A 195 13.85 2.65 -11.99
C HIS A 195 13.74 3.50 -10.72
N TYR A 196 13.49 2.89 -9.56
CA TYR A 196 13.12 3.60 -8.33
C TYR A 196 14.05 3.37 -7.14
N ARG A 197 15.08 2.51 -7.24
CA ARG A 197 15.99 2.17 -6.12
C ARG A 197 16.63 3.36 -5.38
N GLY A 198 16.65 4.53 -5.99
CA GLY A 198 17.16 5.76 -5.36
C GLY A 198 16.21 6.41 -4.35
N TRP A 199 14.93 6.00 -4.30
CA TRP A 199 13.93 6.63 -3.44
C TRP A 199 12.85 5.67 -2.91
N LEU A 200 12.57 4.56 -3.60
CA LEU A 200 11.69 3.51 -3.13
C LEU A 200 12.54 2.39 -2.52
N THR A 201 12.51 2.26 -1.19
CA THR A 201 13.47 1.43 -0.44
C THR A 201 12.86 0.20 0.22
N GLY A 202 11.54 0.02 0.10
CA GLY A 202 10.82 -1.14 0.66
C GLY A 202 9.55 -1.43 -0.13
N MET A 203 9.28 -2.71 -0.36
CA MET A 203 8.06 -3.21 -1.00
C MET A 203 7.58 -4.46 -0.27
N PHE A 204 6.28 -4.56 -0.03
CA PHE A 204 5.67 -5.66 0.70
C PHE A 204 4.53 -6.25 -0.13
N VAL A 205 4.72 -7.50 -0.60
CA VAL A 205 3.70 -8.21 -1.38
C VAL A 205 2.50 -8.49 -0.48
N TRP A 206 1.34 -7.97 -0.86
CA TRP A 206 0.06 -8.31 -0.27
C TRP A 206 -0.56 -9.44 -1.11
N ASN A 207 -0.63 -10.68 -0.62
CA ASN A 207 -0.21 -11.16 0.70
C ASN A 207 0.32 -12.60 0.68
N LEU A 208 0.80 -13.08 1.83
CA LEU A 208 1.34 -14.43 1.93
C LEU A 208 0.24 -15.51 1.84
N ASN A 209 -0.76 -15.45 2.72
CA ASN A 209 -1.54 -16.63 3.11
C ASN A 209 -3.02 -16.40 3.44
N PHE A 210 -3.65 -15.30 3.05
CA PHE A 210 -5.07 -15.07 3.35
C PHE A 210 -6.01 -16.10 2.72
N ALA A 211 -5.55 -16.85 1.70
CA ALA A 211 -6.32 -17.97 1.18
C ALA A 211 -6.63 -19.05 2.25
N ILE A 212 -5.76 -19.23 3.26
CA ILE A 212 -5.96 -20.21 4.33
C ILE A 212 -7.15 -19.86 5.24
N PRO A 213 -7.18 -18.70 5.95
CA PRO A 213 -8.33 -18.37 6.80
C PRO A 213 -9.64 -18.33 6.01
N TRP A 214 -9.64 -17.76 4.81
CA TRP A 214 -10.85 -17.70 3.96
C TRP A 214 -11.35 -19.07 3.50
N THR A 215 -10.45 -20.02 3.24
CA THR A 215 -10.84 -21.40 2.96
C THR A 215 -11.45 -22.06 4.21
N SER A 216 -10.87 -21.82 5.40
CA SER A 216 -11.42 -22.33 6.66
C SER A 216 -12.81 -21.77 6.97
N GLU A 217 -13.12 -20.56 6.51
CA GLU A 217 -14.43 -19.91 6.64
C GLU A 217 -15.43 -20.32 5.54
N GLY A 218 -15.01 -21.17 4.60
CA GLY A 218 -15.87 -21.61 3.49
C GLY A 218 -16.04 -20.58 2.37
N ASN A 219 -15.21 -19.54 2.32
CA ASN A 219 -15.22 -18.52 1.29
C ASN A 219 -13.84 -18.38 0.59
N PRO A 220 -13.35 -19.43 -0.10
CA PRO A 220 -12.02 -19.42 -0.72
C PRO A 220 -11.88 -18.39 -1.87
N LEU A 221 -12.99 -17.81 -2.35
CA LEU A 221 -13.01 -16.81 -3.43
C LEU A 221 -13.18 -15.37 -2.92
N HIS A 222 -12.91 -15.13 -1.62
CA HIS A 222 -12.75 -13.77 -1.10
C HIS A 222 -11.54 -13.09 -1.77
N GLU A 223 -11.60 -11.78 -2.03
CA GLU A 223 -10.51 -11.04 -2.68
C GLU A 223 -9.15 -11.12 -1.95
N GLN A 224 -9.10 -11.13 -0.62
CA GLN A 224 -7.85 -11.24 0.15
C GLN A 224 -7.20 -12.59 -0.12
N ALA A 225 -8.00 -13.65 -0.29
CA ALA A 225 -7.52 -14.95 -0.73
C ALA A 225 -6.97 -14.88 -2.16
N SER A 226 -7.55 -14.06 -3.03
CA SER A 226 -7.12 -13.91 -4.43
C SER A 226 -5.76 -13.20 -4.59
N PHE A 227 -5.40 -12.32 -3.64
CA PHE A 227 -4.08 -11.68 -3.57
C PHE A 227 -2.98 -12.59 -2.98
N GLY A 228 -3.37 -13.68 -2.31
CA GLY A 228 -2.44 -14.60 -1.65
C GLY A 228 -1.49 -15.29 -2.63
N VAL A 229 -0.24 -15.52 -2.21
CA VAL A 229 0.74 -16.32 -2.97
C VAL A 229 0.75 -17.80 -2.57
N LEU A 230 0.01 -18.18 -1.52
CA LEU A 230 -0.27 -19.55 -1.13
C LEU A 230 -1.75 -19.90 -1.37
N ASN A 231 -2.02 -21.20 -1.60
CA ASN A 231 -3.37 -21.74 -1.63
C ASN A 231 -3.92 -21.95 -0.22
N GLY A 232 -5.24 -22.21 -0.13
CA GLY A 232 -5.95 -22.45 1.12
C GLY A 232 -5.48 -23.68 1.91
N ASP A 233 -4.77 -24.61 1.26
CA ASP A 233 -4.20 -25.83 1.82
C ASP A 233 -2.69 -25.71 2.12
N TRP A 234 -2.15 -24.49 2.13
CA TRP A 234 -0.72 -24.18 2.27
C TRP A 234 0.16 -24.56 1.07
N SER A 235 -0.37 -25.16 0.01
CA SER A 235 0.42 -25.42 -1.19
C SER A 235 0.81 -24.11 -1.89
N PRO A 236 2.01 -24.04 -2.51
CA PRO A 236 2.46 -22.82 -3.17
C PRO A 236 1.69 -22.54 -4.46
N ARG A 237 1.31 -21.27 -4.70
CA ARG A 237 0.89 -20.81 -6.03
C ARG A 237 2.11 -20.51 -6.90
N PRO A 238 1.95 -20.36 -8.23
CA PRO A 238 3.00 -19.87 -9.12
C PRO A 238 3.72 -18.62 -8.57
N ALA A 239 2.98 -17.68 -7.98
CA ALA A 239 3.52 -16.46 -7.39
C ALA A 239 4.55 -16.72 -6.26
N TYR A 240 4.28 -17.65 -5.33
CA TYR A 240 5.23 -17.98 -4.26
C TYR A 240 6.53 -18.53 -4.84
N THR A 241 6.43 -19.43 -5.81
CA THR A 241 7.60 -20.06 -6.44
C THR A 241 8.41 -19.03 -7.24
N ALA A 242 7.74 -18.15 -7.99
CA ALA A 242 8.40 -17.10 -8.76
C ALA A 242 9.14 -16.11 -7.85
N LEU A 243 8.50 -15.63 -6.79
CA LEU A 243 9.12 -14.73 -5.81
C LEU A 243 10.29 -15.39 -5.05
N LYS A 244 10.17 -16.68 -4.72
CA LYS A 244 11.25 -17.43 -4.08
C LYS A 244 12.49 -17.53 -4.99
N ASN A 245 12.28 -17.70 -6.29
CA ASN A 245 13.34 -17.98 -7.26
C ASN A 245 13.87 -16.74 -8.01
N MET A 246 13.24 -15.57 -7.85
CA MET A 246 13.70 -14.36 -8.52
C MET A 246 15.10 -13.92 -8.03
N PRO A 247 15.90 -13.26 -8.88
CA PRO A 247 17.14 -12.61 -8.44
C PRO A 247 16.87 -11.55 -7.36
N LYS A 248 17.76 -11.46 -6.36
CA LYS A 248 17.67 -10.54 -5.22
C LYS A 248 18.82 -9.55 -5.21
#